data_AF-A0A9D8YUH5-F1
#
_entry.id   AF-A0A9D8YUH5-F1
#
_cell.length_a   1.000
_cell.length_b   1.000
_cell.length_c   1.000
_cell.angle_alpha   90.00
_cell.angle_beta   90.00
_cell.angle_gamma   90.00
#
_symmetry.space_group_name_H-M   'P 1'
#
loop_
_entity.id
_entity.type
_entity.pdbx_description
1 polymer ?
#
loop_
_entity_poly.entity_id
_entity_poly.type
_entity_poly.pdbx_seq_one_letter_code
_entity_poly.pdbx_strand_id
1 'polypeptide(L)'
;MTPTDLLCVADPRTRPGIEDALNGYLDGELQVAEQPTLFVHLAECASCRGRMDSVMSFRRIAREEYIAVPQQADERFMERLADLKERVDKVDRAGDREPLWQSRRSVSLGTTVFMAACLFVLGLYLPRFTAGDAAAAIVAEQEMVDLESPVFGVMNTVYVITPGVTVESARLIEGP
;
A
#
# COMPACT_ATOMS: atom_id res chain seq x y z
N MET A 1 -6.69 38.67 17.31
CA MET A 1 -6.12 38.34 18.62
C MET A 1 -7.26 38.19 19.60
N THR A 2 -7.79 36.98 19.71
CA THR A 2 -8.89 36.64 20.61
C THR A 2 -8.31 36.27 21.99
N PRO A 3 -9.06 36.49 23.08
CA PRO A 3 -8.60 36.23 24.45
C PRO A 3 -8.28 34.74 24.74
N THR A 4 -8.58 33.84 23.79
CA THR A 4 -8.26 32.41 23.86
C THR A 4 -6.78 32.10 23.56
N ASP A 5 -6.07 32.97 22.84
CA ASP A 5 -4.66 32.74 22.49
C ASP A 5 -3.71 32.91 23.69
N LEU A 6 -4.09 33.73 24.67
CA LEU A 6 -3.32 33.98 25.89
C LEU A 6 -3.49 32.90 26.98
N LEU A 7 -4.46 32.00 26.84
CA LEU A 7 -4.75 30.97 27.85
C LEU A 7 -3.92 29.70 27.71
N CYS A 8 -3.28 29.45 26.57
CA CYS A 8 -2.37 28.30 26.43
C CYS A 8 -0.96 28.57 26.94
N VAL A 9 -0.50 29.83 26.96
CA VAL A 9 0.81 30.17 27.55
C VAL A 9 0.79 29.99 29.08
N ALA A 10 -0.41 29.96 29.68
CA ALA A 10 -0.62 29.90 31.12
C ALA A 10 -1.17 28.55 31.63
N ASP A 11 -1.37 27.53 30.79
CA ASP A 11 -1.74 26.20 31.28
C ASP A 11 -0.45 25.48 31.77
N PRO A 12 -0.34 25.16 33.07
CA PRO A 12 0.82 24.45 33.63
C PRO A 12 1.03 23.04 33.07
N ARG A 13 0.13 22.53 32.22
CA ARG A 13 0.24 21.22 31.54
C ARG A 13 0.89 21.27 30.16
N THR A 14 1.17 22.46 29.64
CA THR A 14 1.87 22.61 28.36
C THR A 14 3.35 22.32 28.59
N ARG A 15 3.82 21.12 28.21
CA ARG A 15 5.26 20.81 28.26
C ARG A 15 6.01 21.77 27.33
N PRO A 16 7.18 22.30 27.75
CA PRO A 16 8.04 23.06 26.84
C PRO A 16 8.41 22.17 25.65
N GLY A 17 8.30 22.71 24.43
CA GLY A 17 8.63 22.01 23.18
C GLY A 17 7.47 21.27 22.49
N ILE A 18 6.26 21.23 23.06
CA ILE A 18 5.11 20.62 22.36
C ILE A 18 4.70 21.42 21.13
N GLU A 19 4.79 22.74 21.18
CA GLU A 19 4.46 23.60 20.04
C GLU A 19 5.43 23.37 18.88
N ASP A 20 6.74 23.27 19.18
CA ASP A 20 7.76 22.93 18.19
C ASP A 20 7.53 21.55 17.60
N ALA A 21 7.19 20.56 18.44
CA ALA A 21 6.86 19.22 17.98
C ALA A 21 5.59 19.21 17.09
N LEU A 22 4.58 20.00 17.43
CA LEU A 22 3.36 20.13 16.64
C LEU A 22 3.64 20.75 15.27
N ASN A 23 4.42 21.83 15.23
CA ASN A 23 4.84 22.49 13.99
C ASN A 23 5.70 21.56 13.14
N GLY A 24 6.70 20.90 13.74
CA GLY A 24 7.51 19.90 13.06
C GLY A 24 6.68 18.74 12.51
N TYR A 25 5.64 18.30 13.23
CA TYR A 25 4.73 17.26 12.73
C TYR A 25 3.91 17.75 11.54
N LEU A 26 3.39 18.98 11.62
CA LEU A 26 2.65 19.62 10.53
C LEU A 26 3.53 19.77 9.28
N ASP A 27 4.79 20.15 9.41
CA ASP A 27 5.70 20.32 8.28
C ASP A 27 6.30 19.01 7.78
N GLY A 28 6.11 17.90 8.50
CA GLY A 28 6.66 16.59 8.18
C GLY A 28 8.13 16.42 8.58
N GLU A 29 8.64 17.31 9.42
CA GLU A 29 10.02 17.32 9.92
C GLU A 29 10.19 16.60 11.27
N LEU A 30 9.08 16.30 11.98
CA LEU A 30 9.14 15.60 13.26
C LEU A 30 9.60 14.14 13.10
N GLN A 31 10.63 13.76 13.85
CA GLN A 31 11.18 12.41 13.80
C GLN A 31 10.14 11.38 14.25
N VAL A 32 10.15 10.20 13.62
CA VAL A 32 9.20 9.11 13.94
C VAL A 32 9.28 8.70 15.41
N ALA A 33 10.46 8.77 16.02
CA ALA A 33 10.66 8.45 17.44
C ALA A 33 9.95 9.44 18.40
N GLU A 34 9.70 10.67 17.95
CA GLU A 34 9.12 11.76 18.75
C GLU A 34 7.59 11.87 18.54
N GLN A 35 7.05 11.25 17.49
CA GLN A 35 5.61 11.27 17.21
C GLN A 35 4.75 10.66 18.34
N PRO A 36 5.11 9.52 18.97
CA PRO A 36 4.29 8.94 20.04
C PRO A 36 4.10 9.89 21.23
N THR A 37 5.13 10.66 21.60
CA THR A 37 5.06 11.58 22.75
C THR A 37 4.14 12.76 22.45
N LEU A 38 4.19 13.29 21.22
CA LEU A 38 3.24 14.31 20.74
C LEU A 38 1.80 13.78 20.77
N PHE A 39 1.55 12.58 20.25
CA PHE A 39 0.20 12.03 20.19
C PHE A 39 -0.40 11.73 21.57
N VAL A 40 0.41 11.27 22.53
CA VAL A 40 -0.02 11.14 23.94
C VAL A 40 -0.48 12.50 24.48
N HIS A 41 0.27 13.58 24.21
CA HIS A 41 -0.14 14.91 24.64
C HIS A 41 -1.42 15.38 23.93
N LEU A 42 -1.56 15.16 22.62
CA LEU A 42 -2.78 15.52 21.87
C LEU A 42 -4.02 14.74 22.35
N ALA A 43 -3.85 13.54 22.89
CA ALA A 43 -4.92 12.76 23.50
C ALA A 43 -5.41 13.34 24.84
N GLU A 44 -4.51 13.98 25.60
CA GLU A 44 -4.81 14.57 26.92
C GLU A 44 -5.18 16.06 26.85
N CYS A 45 -4.66 16.78 25.86
CA CYS A 45 -4.76 18.23 25.75
C CYS A 45 -5.71 18.68 24.64
N ALA A 46 -6.94 19.03 25.02
CA ALA A 46 -7.98 19.47 24.09
C ALA A 46 -7.63 20.76 23.33
N SER A 47 -6.88 21.68 23.93
CA SER A 47 -6.48 22.94 23.28
C SER A 47 -5.47 22.69 22.16
N CYS A 48 -4.42 21.90 22.40
CA CYS A 48 -3.44 21.54 21.38
C CYS A 48 -4.07 20.75 20.24
N ARG A 49 -5.04 19.87 20.55
CA ARG A 49 -5.84 19.18 19.53
C ARG A 49 -6.65 20.16 18.69
N GLY A 50 -7.37 21.09 19.31
CA GLY A 50 -8.15 22.09 18.57
C GLY A 50 -7.29 22.98 17.66
N ARG A 51 -6.06 23.31 18.07
CA ARG A 51 -5.08 24.00 17.21
C ARG A 51 -4.67 23.16 16.01
N MET A 52 -4.32 21.89 16.26
CA MET A 52 -3.97 20.94 15.20
C MET A 52 -5.09 20.80 14.16
N ASP A 53 -6.32 20.62 14.63
CA ASP A 53 -7.51 20.51 13.78
C ASP A 53 -7.73 21.80 12.97
N SER A 54 -7.53 22.97 13.59
CA SER A 54 -7.64 24.27 12.91
C SER A 54 -6.62 24.39 11.77
N VAL A 55 -5.36 24.04 12.01
CA VAL A 55 -4.32 24.09 10.96
C VAL A 55 -4.60 23.06 9.86
N MET A 56 -5.02 21.85 10.22
CA MET A 56 -5.37 20.81 9.24
C MET A 56 -6.58 21.20 8.39
N SER A 57 -7.59 21.83 8.99
CA SER A 57 -8.76 22.35 8.27
C SER A 57 -8.35 23.45 7.29
N PHE A 58 -7.50 24.38 7.70
CA PHE A 58 -6.96 25.43 6.85
C PHE A 58 -6.17 24.84 5.68
N ARG A 59 -5.29 23.86 5.92
CA ARG A 59 -4.56 23.14 4.87
C ARG A 59 -5.46 22.38 3.91
N ARG A 60 -6.64 21.94 4.35
CA ARG A 60 -7.62 21.33 3.45
C ARG A 60 -8.23 22.37 2.53
N ILE A 61 -8.72 23.47 3.10
CA ILE A 61 -9.31 24.59 2.34
C ILE A 61 -8.28 25.18 1.36
N ALA A 62 -7.05 25.41 1.80
CA ALA A 62 -5.98 25.94 0.95
C ALA A 62 -5.60 25.00 -0.21
N ARG A 63 -5.83 23.69 -0.07
CA ARG A 63 -5.66 22.72 -1.17
C ARG A 63 -6.87 22.65 -2.10
N GLU A 64 -8.05 22.98 -1.60
CA GLU A 64 -9.29 23.06 -2.39
C GLU A 64 -9.32 24.34 -3.25
N GLU A 65 -8.55 25.37 -2.89
CA GLU A 65 -8.36 26.55 -3.73
C GLU A 65 -7.63 26.16 -5.02
N TYR A 66 -8.35 26.28 -6.14
CA TYR A 66 -7.87 25.87 -7.45
C TYR A 66 -6.74 26.81 -7.90
N ILE A 67 -5.50 26.44 -7.60
CA ILE A 67 -4.34 27.07 -8.20
C ILE A 67 -4.30 26.63 -9.66
N ALA A 68 -4.74 27.52 -10.56
CA ALA A 68 -4.65 27.29 -11.99
C ALA A 68 -3.17 27.10 -12.37
N VAL A 69 -2.80 25.87 -12.71
CA VAL A 69 -1.47 25.57 -13.23
C VAL A 69 -1.35 26.26 -14.59
N PRO A 70 -0.28 27.03 -14.85
CA PRO A 70 -0.07 27.62 -16.16
C PRO A 70 -0.05 26.53 -17.23
N GLN A 71 -0.81 26.71 -18.33
CA GLN A 71 -0.95 25.68 -19.39
C GLN A 71 0.41 25.21 -19.93
N GLN A 72 1.39 26.11 -20.03
CA GLN A 72 2.74 25.79 -20.50
C GLN A 72 3.52 24.85 -19.55
N ALA A 73 3.22 24.85 -18.25
CA ALA A 73 3.85 23.97 -17.28
C ALA A 73 3.27 22.55 -17.36
N ASP A 74 1.97 22.45 -17.64
CA ASP A 74 1.27 21.16 -17.79
C ASP A 74 1.72 20.44 -19.07
N GLU A 75 1.77 21.13 -20.21
CA GLU A 75 2.21 20.54 -21.49
C GLU A 75 3.63 19.96 -21.41
N ARG A 76 4.59 20.73 -20.89
CA ARG A 76 5.99 20.26 -20.75
C ARG A 76 6.12 19.09 -19.77
N PHE A 77 5.31 19.08 -18.72
CA PHE A 77 5.30 17.99 -17.75
C PHE A 77 4.72 16.72 -18.36
N MET A 78 3.60 16.84 -19.08
CA MET A 78 2.94 15.75 -19.78
C MET A 78 3.80 15.17 -20.89
N GLU A 79 4.51 16.01 -21.65
CA GLU A 79 5.48 15.57 -22.66
C GLU A 79 6.60 14.73 -22.02
N ARG A 80 7.19 15.20 -20.91
CA ARG A 80 8.20 14.43 -20.17
C ARG A 80 7.67 13.11 -19.61
N LEU A 81 6.42 13.08 -19.14
CA LEU A 81 5.76 11.87 -18.66
C LEU A 81 5.54 10.87 -19.82
N ALA A 82 5.12 11.35 -20.98
CA ALA A 82 4.96 10.53 -22.18
C ALA A 82 6.30 9.91 -22.61
N ASP A 83 7.36 10.70 -22.65
CA ASP A 83 8.72 10.23 -22.96
C ASP A 83 9.23 9.18 -21.96
N LEU A 84 8.92 9.35 -20.67
CA LEU A 84 9.29 8.36 -19.65
C LEU A 84 8.48 7.07 -19.81
N LYS A 85 7.17 7.19 -20.06
CA LYS A 85 6.31 6.05 -20.31
C LYS A 85 6.76 5.24 -21.52
N GLU A 86 7.10 5.91 -22.63
CA GLU A 86 7.59 5.21 -23.83
C GLU A 86 8.90 4.48 -23.57
N ARG A 87 9.81 5.07 -22.78
CA ARG A 87 11.06 4.41 -22.37
C ARG A 87 10.82 3.18 -21.49
N VAL A 88 9.85 3.23 -20.58
CA VAL A 88 9.50 2.10 -19.70
C VAL A 88 8.72 1.02 -20.46
N ASP A 89 7.81 1.39 -21.36
CA ASP A 89 7.04 0.42 -22.16
C ASP A 89 7.90 -0.22 -23.26
N LYS A 90 9.02 0.38 -23.65
CA LYS A 90 10.07 -0.25 -24.49
C LYS A 90 10.91 -1.29 -23.75
N VAL A 91 10.77 -1.45 -22.43
CA VAL A 91 11.29 -2.65 -21.76
C VAL A 91 10.52 -3.82 -22.35
N ASP A 92 11.24 -4.66 -23.09
CA ASP A 92 10.70 -5.67 -23.99
C ASP A 92 9.95 -6.78 -23.23
N ARG A 93 8.69 -6.50 -22.88
CA ARG A 93 7.76 -7.47 -22.30
C ARG A 93 7.36 -8.55 -23.31
N ALA A 94 7.69 -8.38 -24.61
CA ALA A 94 7.47 -9.43 -25.59
C ALA A 94 8.52 -10.55 -25.45
N GLY A 95 9.75 -10.21 -25.07
CA GLY A 95 10.79 -11.17 -24.68
C GLY A 95 10.41 -12.02 -23.45
N ASP A 96 9.73 -11.42 -22.47
CA ASP A 96 9.22 -12.14 -21.28
C ASP A 96 8.04 -13.08 -21.57
N ARG A 97 7.41 -12.96 -22.75
CA ARG A 97 6.30 -13.82 -23.20
C ARG A 97 6.74 -14.95 -24.11
N GLU A 98 8.03 -15.08 -24.41
CA GLU A 98 8.48 -16.27 -25.12
C GLU A 98 8.23 -17.50 -24.24
N PRO A 99 7.44 -18.48 -24.71
CA PRO A 99 7.16 -19.65 -23.91
C PRO A 99 8.48 -20.39 -23.64
N LEU A 100 8.80 -20.62 -22.36
CA LEU A 100 10.06 -21.20 -21.92
C LEU A 100 10.44 -22.50 -22.66
N TRP A 101 9.45 -23.23 -23.20
CA TRP A 101 9.65 -24.44 -24.00
C TRP A 101 10.25 -24.23 -25.40
N GLN A 102 10.24 -23.01 -25.96
CA GLN A 102 10.84 -22.71 -27.27
C GLN A 102 12.32 -22.32 -27.18
N SER A 103 12.84 -22.04 -25.97
CA SER A 103 14.26 -21.78 -25.80
C SER A 103 15.06 -23.08 -26.02
N ARG A 104 15.58 -23.27 -27.25
CA ARG A 104 16.53 -24.35 -27.59
C ARG A 104 17.91 -24.07 -26.99
N ARG A 105 17.98 -23.79 -25.68
CA ARG A 105 19.26 -23.78 -24.98
C ARG A 105 19.74 -25.23 -24.86
N SER A 106 20.91 -25.51 -25.42
CA SER A 106 21.56 -26.81 -25.26
C SER A 106 21.89 -27.01 -23.78
N VAL A 107 21.08 -27.82 -23.11
CA VAL A 107 21.31 -28.20 -21.72
C VAL A 107 22.61 -28.99 -21.65
N SER A 108 23.53 -28.60 -20.77
CA SER A 108 24.80 -29.30 -20.64
C SER A 108 24.58 -30.69 -20.03
N LEU A 109 25.33 -31.68 -20.48
CA LEU A 109 25.22 -33.05 -19.98
C LEU A 109 25.46 -33.15 -18.47
N GLY A 110 26.20 -32.19 -17.89
CA GLY A 110 26.37 -32.08 -16.44
C GLY A 110 25.07 -31.72 -15.71
N THR A 111 24.29 -30.78 -16.24
CA THR A 111 23.03 -30.36 -15.61
C THR A 111 21.96 -31.44 -15.62
N THR A 112 21.88 -32.26 -16.67
CA THR A 112 20.93 -33.38 -16.72
C THR A 112 21.26 -34.45 -15.69
N VAL A 113 22.55 -34.81 -15.55
CA VAL A 113 23.01 -35.78 -14.54
C VAL A 113 22.77 -35.25 -13.13
N PHE A 114 23.05 -33.98 -12.89
CA PHE A 114 22.81 -33.36 -11.58
C PHE A 114 21.33 -33.36 -11.20
N MET A 115 20.44 -32.95 -12.12
CA MET A 115 18.99 -32.98 -11.87
C MET A 115 18.47 -34.39 -11.61
N ALA A 116 18.95 -35.39 -12.37
CA ALA A 116 18.59 -36.79 -12.15
C ALA A 116 19.05 -37.28 -10.77
N ALA A 117 20.27 -36.91 -10.34
CA ALA A 117 20.77 -37.25 -9.01
C ALA A 117 19.96 -36.57 -7.89
N CYS A 118 19.62 -35.28 -8.04
CA CYS A 118 18.78 -34.57 -7.09
C CYS A 118 17.39 -35.19 -6.96
N LEU A 119 16.75 -35.54 -8.08
CA LEU A 119 15.44 -36.21 -8.06
C LEU A 119 15.52 -37.60 -7.40
N PHE A 120 16.59 -38.35 -7.66
CA PHE A 120 16.82 -39.65 -7.05
C PHE A 120 17.00 -39.54 -5.53
N VAL A 121 17.86 -38.60 -5.09
CA VAL A 121 18.08 -38.32 -3.66
C VAL A 121 16.77 -37.84 -3.01
N LEU A 122 16.05 -36.91 -3.64
CA LEU A 122 14.76 -36.44 -3.14
C LEU A 122 13.76 -37.59 -3.02
N GLY A 123 13.72 -38.51 -3.99
CA GLY A 123 12.88 -39.70 -3.94
C GLY A 123 13.24 -40.69 -2.83
N LEU A 124 14.51 -40.70 -2.37
CA LEU A 124 14.92 -41.48 -1.20
C LEU A 124 14.50 -40.84 0.13
N TYR A 125 14.44 -39.51 0.17
CA TYR A 125 14.07 -38.75 1.38
C TYR A 125 12.58 -38.42 1.48
N LEU A 126 11.84 -38.49 0.36
CA LEU A 126 10.39 -38.33 0.38
C LEU A 126 9.78 -39.49 1.18
N PRO A 127 9.02 -39.20 2.26
CA PRO A 127 8.29 -40.24 2.97
C PRO A 127 7.34 -40.91 1.97
N ARG A 128 7.28 -42.24 1.99
CA ARG A 128 6.34 -42.98 1.16
C ARG A 128 4.93 -42.66 1.64
N PHE A 129 4.33 -41.62 1.07
CA PHE A 129 2.93 -41.29 1.30
C PHE A 129 2.10 -42.50 0.87
N THR A 130 1.55 -43.19 1.86
CA THR A 130 0.56 -44.22 1.59
C THR A 130 -0.71 -43.51 1.13
N ALA A 131 -1.48 -44.10 0.23
CA ALA A 131 -2.67 -43.47 -0.34
C ALA A 131 -3.71 -43.00 0.71
N GLY A 132 -3.62 -43.47 1.96
CA GLY A 132 -4.43 -43.00 3.08
C GLY A 132 -4.07 -41.59 3.59
N ASP A 133 -2.79 -41.20 3.55
CA ASP A 133 -2.34 -39.89 4.08
C ASP A 133 -2.64 -38.73 3.13
N ALA A 134 -2.74 -38.99 1.83
CA ALA A 134 -3.11 -37.98 0.83
C ALA A 134 -4.55 -37.49 1.01
N ALA A 135 -5.45 -38.34 1.51
CA ALA A 135 -6.83 -37.93 1.83
C ALA A 135 -6.90 -37.05 3.09
N ALA A 136 -5.97 -37.24 4.04
CA ALA A 136 -5.90 -36.44 5.26
C ALA A 136 -5.29 -35.04 5.00
N ALA A 137 -4.35 -34.92 4.07
CA ALA A 137 -3.71 -33.64 3.74
C ALA A 137 -4.59 -32.67 2.93
N ILE A 138 -5.64 -33.15 2.25
CA ILE A 138 -6.57 -32.32 1.45
C ILE A 138 -7.79 -31.85 2.29
N VAL A 139 -7.82 -32.13 3.60
CA VAL A 139 -8.65 -31.39 4.55
C VAL A 139 -7.87 -30.12 4.92
N ALA A 140 -7.58 -29.25 3.95
CA ALA A 140 -8.34 -28.02 3.76
C ALA A 140 -8.59 -27.31 5.10
N GLU A 141 -7.54 -26.63 5.57
CA GLU A 141 -7.69 -25.45 6.42
C GLU A 141 -8.55 -24.43 5.66
N GLN A 142 -9.88 -24.59 5.73
CA GLN A 142 -10.79 -23.49 5.46
C GLN A 142 -10.69 -22.54 6.65
N GLU A 143 -9.74 -21.61 6.57
CA GLU A 143 -9.72 -20.45 7.45
C GLU A 143 -10.93 -19.57 7.09
N MET A 144 -12.05 -19.81 7.77
CA MET A 144 -13.23 -18.94 7.72
C MET A 144 -12.87 -17.64 8.45
N VAL A 145 -12.60 -16.58 7.70
CA VAL A 145 -12.47 -15.23 8.24
C VAL A 145 -13.87 -14.69 8.52
N ASP A 146 -14.25 -14.66 9.80
CA ASP A 146 -15.54 -14.10 10.25
C ASP A 146 -15.42 -12.57 10.34
N LEU A 147 -16.03 -11.87 9.38
CA LEU A 147 -16.03 -10.41 9.30
C LEU A 147 -17.21 -9.84 10.13
N GLU A 148 -17.20 -10.05 11.43
CA GLU A 148 -18.13 -9.38 12.35
C GLU A 148 -17.65 -7.95 12.67
N SER A 149 -17.93 -6.99 11.78
CA SER A 149 -18.41 -5.66 12.20
C SER A 149 -18.82 -4.79 11.01
N PRO A 150 -20.07 -4.29 10.96
CA PRO A 150 -20.47 -3.28 10.00
C PRO A 150 -19.96 -1.90 10.44
N VAL A 151 -18.78 -1.51 9.95
CA VAL A 151 -18.31 -0.12 10.07
C VAL A 151 -18.87 0.66 8.87
N PHE A 152 -20.03 1.28 9.10
CA PHE A 152 -20.63 2.40 8.35
C PHE A 152 -20.89 2.24 6.84
N GLY A 153 -22.16 1.99 6.50
CA GLY A 153 -22.96 2.92 5.68
C GLY A 153 -22.60 3.16 4.21
N VAL A 154 -21.58 2.52 3.64
CA VAL A 154 -21.29 2.57 2.20
C VAL A 154 -20.90 1.17 1.74
N MET A 155 -21.58 0.66 0.72
CA MET A 155 -21.30 -0.63 0.06
C MET A 155 -19.87 -0.63 -0.50
N ASN A 156 -18.88 -0.96 0.32
CA ASN A 156 -17.50 -1.16 -0.11
C ASN A 156 -17.26 -2.66 -0.29
N THR A 157 -17.40 -3.13 -1.52
CA THR A 157 -16.82 -4.41 -1.93
C THR A 157 -15.30 -4.29 -1.89
N VAL A 158 -14.65 -4.99 -0.96
CA VAL A 158 -13.19 -5.11 -0.91
C VAL A 158 -12.77 -6.12 -1.98
N TYR A 159 -12.16 -5.64 -3.06
CA TYR A 159 -11.56 -6.50 -4.08
C TYR A 159 -10.16 -6.92 -3.64
N VAL A 160 -10.00 -8.17 -3.24
CA VAL A 160 -8.67 -8.78 -3.12
C VAL A 160 -8.20 -9.15 -4.52
N ILE A 161 -7.34 -8.29 -5.09
CA ILE A 161 -6.73 -8.52 -6.39
C ILE A 161 -5.55 -9.47 -6.18
N THR A 162 -5.77 -10.76 -6.38
CA THR A 162 -4.66 -11.70 -6.58
C THR A 162 -4.00 -11.37 -7.92
N PRO A 163 -2.68 -11.14 -8.00
CA PRO A 163 -2.04 -10.80 -9.27
C PRO A 163 -2.21 -11.94 -10.27
N GLY A 164 -2.88 -11.66 -11.41
CA GLY A 164 -2.97 -12.60 -12.53
C GLY A 164 -4.37 -12.91 -13.07
N VAL A 165 -5.45 -12.40 -12.47
CA VAL A 165 -6.82 -12.64 -12.96
C VAL A 165 -7.51 -11.32 -13.30
N THR A 166 -7.73 -11.07 -14.60
CA THR A 166 -8.58 -9.98 -15.09
C THR A 166 -10.02 -10.48 -15.19
N VAL A 167 -10.93 -9.92 -14.39
CA VAL A 167 -12.37 -10.18 -14.51
C VAL A 167 -13.03 -8.97 -15.15
N GLU A 168 -13.50 -9.13 -16.40
CA GLU A 168 -14.39 -8.17 -17.04
C GLU A 168 -15.82 -8.45 -16.56
N SER A 169 -16.48 -7.46 -15.97
CA SER A 169 -17.91 -7.57 -15.67
C SER A 169 -18.71 -6.83 -16.75
N ALA A 170 -19.46 -7.58 -17.54
CA ALA A 170 -20.49 -7.02 -18.41
C ALA A 170 -21.66 -6.56 -17.53
N ARG A 171 -21.80 -5.26 -17.32
CA ARG A 171 -23.05 -4.70 -16.80
C ARG A 171 -24.08 -4.63 -17.93
N LEU A 172 -25.07 -5.51 -17.89
CA LEU A 172 -26.36 -5.26 -18.53
C LEU A 172 -27.11 -4.25 -17.65
N ILE A 173 -27.21 -3.02 -18.14
CA ILE A 173 -28.14 -2.02 -17.60
C ILE A 173 -29.50 -2.38 -18.20
N GLU A 174 -30.31 -3.14 -17.48
CA GLU A 174 -31.74 -3.24 -17.76
C GLU A 174 -32.45 -2.15 -16.97
N GLY A 175 -32.93 -1.11 -17.67
CA GLY A 175 -34.03 -0.26 -17.19
C GLY A 175 -35.38 -0.95 -17.45
N PRO A 176 -36.53 -0.42 -16.98
CA PRO A 176 -36.81 0.96 -16.58
C PRO A 176 -36.96 1.23 -15.08
#